data_AF-A0A9D4R902-F1
#
_entry.id   AF-A0A9D4R902-F1
#
_cell.length_a   1.000
_cell.length_b   1.000
_cell.length_c   1.000
_cell.angle_alpha   90.00
_cell.angle_beta   90.00
_cell.angle_gamma   90.00
#
_symmetry.space_group_name_H-M   'P 1'
#
loop_
_entity.id
_entity.type
_entity.pdbx_description
1 polymer ?
#
loop_
_entity_poly.entity_id
_entity_poly.type
_entity_poly.pdbx_seq_one_letter_code
_entity_poly.pdbx_strand_id
1 'polypeptide(L)'
;MGHDKVPWSLLQTTGSFYNTCILLVLKHRVTAISWSEIQPDLVVSGDDNGLLGVWQVEDNRQAAHRLDKTGITALAMAPFSAGLTAVG
;
A
#
# COMPACT_ATOMS: atom_id res chain seq x y z
N MET A 1 -36.46 -15.85 -4.01
CA MET A 1 -35.16 -15.50 -4.62
C MET A 1 -34.23 -15.08 -3.49
N GLY A 2 -33.49 -16.03 -2.92
CA GLY A 2 -32.56 -15.77 -1.82
C GLY A 2 -31.20 -15.33 -2.38
N HIS A 3 -30.68 -14.22 -1.88
CA HIS A 3 -29.27 -13.88 -2.05
C HIS A 3 -28.49 -14.65 -0.98
N ASP A 4 -27.91 -15.78 -1.36
CA ASP A 4 -27.03 -16.54 -0.48
C ASP A 4 -25.76 -15.73 -0.21
N LYS A 5 -25.70 -15.12 0.97
CA LYS A 5 -24.48 -14.48 1.48
C LYS A 5 -23.51 -15.59 1.82
N VAL A 6 -22.47 -15.75 1.00
CA VAL A 6 -21.36 -16.65 1.33
C VAL A 6 -20.69 -16.13 2.61
N PRO A 7 -20.68 -16.88 3.71
CA PRO A 7 -20.08 -16.44 4.96
C PRO A 7 -18.56 -16.37 4.82
N TRP A 8 -17.93 -15.39 5.47
CA TRP A 8 -16.47 -15.16 5.44
C TRP A 8 -15.64 -16.41 5.83
N SER A 9 -16.23 -17.34 6.58
CA SER A 9 -15.63 -18.63 6.95
C SER A 9 -15.44 -19.61 5.79
N LEU A 10 -16.07 -19.37 4.63
CA LEU A 10 -15.97 -20.21 3.42
C LEU A 10 -14.97 -19.68 2.39
N LEU A 11 -14.33 -18.53 2.62
CA LEU A 11 -13.18 -18.08 1.82
C LEU A 11 -11.94 -18.90 2.24
N GLN A 12 -11.87 -20.14 1.78
CA GLN A 12 -10.64 -20.92 1.85
C GLN A 12 -9.65 -20.32 0.84
N THR A 13 -8.67 -19.58 1.34
CA THR A 13 -7.55 -19.13 0.53
C THR A 13 -6.64 -20.33 0.24
N THR A 14 -6.83 -20.99 -0.90
CA THR A 14 -6.00 -22.11 -1.37
C THR A 14 -4.62 -21.66 -1.89
N GLY A 15 -4.02 -20.66 -1.25
CA GLY A 15 -2.71 -20.10 -1.60
C GLY A 15 -1.69 -20.32 -0.50
N SER A 16 -0.45 -20.64 -0.88
CA SER A 16 0.70 -20.53 0.03
C SER A 16 1.03 -19.05 0.19
N PHE A 17 0.94 -18.53 1.42
CA PHE A 17 1.36 -17.16 1.73
C PHE A 17 2.81 -17.17 2.20
N TYR A 18 3.68 -16.52 1.42
CA TYR A 18 5.02 -16.19 1.89
C TYR A 18 4.95 -14.82 2.56
N ASN A 19 5.26 -14.75 3.86
CA ASN A 19 5.36 -13.48 4.57
C ASN A 19 6.65 -12.77 4.13
N THR A 20 6.56 -11.94 3.10
CA THR A 20 7.65 -11.01 2.76
C THR A 20 7.51 -9.79 3.65
N CYS A 21 8.41 -9.66 4.64
CA CYS A 21 8.51 -8.46 5.47
C CYS A 21 9.34 -7.42 4.71
N ILE A 22 8.73 -6.29 4.35
CA ILE A 22 9.45 -5.16 3.76
C ILE A 22 9.93 -4.24 4.88
N LEU A 23 11.25 -4.05 5.01
CA LEU A 23 11.85 -3.08 5.93
C LEU A 23 11.58 -1.68 5.41
N LEU A 24 10.83 -0.87 6.16
CA LEU A 24 10.36 0.45 5.73
C LEU A 24 11.47 1.53 5.80
N VAL A 25 11.60 2.35 4.75
CA VAL A 25 12.33 3.64 4.72
C VAL A 25 11.73 4.62 5.72
N LEU A 26 10.44 4.48 5.99
CA LEU A 26 9.71 5.35 6.92
C LEU A 26 10.26 5.15 8.33
N LYS A 27 10.67 6.27 8.95
CA LYS A 27 11.28 6.30 10.29
C LYS A 27 10.27 6.62 11.39
N HIS A 28 9.04 6.94 10.99
CA HIS A 28 7.94 7.25 11.89
C HIS A 28 6.79 6.26 11.67
N ARG A 29 5.71 6.44 12.44
CA ARG A 29 4.56 5.54 12.38
C ARG A 29 3.92 5.64 11.01
N VAL A 30 3.84 4.52 10.30
CA VAL A 30 3.09 4.40 9.05
C VAL A 30 1.60 4.57 9.34
N THR A 31 0.96 5.46 8.60
CA THR A 31 -0.43 5.86 8.78
C THR A 31 -1.30 5.55 7.57
N ALA A 32 -0.69 5.44 6.39
CA ALA A 32 -1.40 5.11 5.15
C ALA A 32 -0.56 4.19 4.26
N ILE A 33 -1.25 3.36 3.48
CA ILE A 33 -0.66 2.47 2.47
C ILE A 33 -1.61 2.38 1.26
N SER A 34 -1.07 2.25 0.06
CA SER A 34 -1.83 2.00 -1.15
C SER A 34 -0.99 1.20 -2.15
N TRP A 35 -1.64 0.31 -2.89
CA TRP A 35 -1.03 -0.53 -3.92
C TRP A 35 -1.45 -0.05 -5.31
N SER A 36 -0.60 -0.31 -6.30
CA SER A 36 -0.94 -0.08 -7.71
C SER A 36 -1.76 -1.25 -8.26
N GLU A 37 -2.86 -0.94 -8.92
CA GLU A 37 -3.70 -1.93 -9.63
C GLU A 37 -3.07 -2.37 -10.96
N ILE A 38 -2.14 -1.59 -11.53
CA ILE A 38 -1.49 -1.87 -12.81
C ILE A 38 -0.10 -2.48 -12.64
N GLN A 39 0.57 -2.15 -11.53
CA GLN A 39 1.94 -2.56 -11.27
C GLN A 39 2.00 -3.27 -9.91
N PRO A 40 1.75 -4.59 -9.85
CA PRO A 40 1.53 -5.30 -8.57
C PRO A 40 2.70 -5.23 -7.58
N ASP A 41 3.91 -4.96 -8.07
CA ASP A 41 5.12 -4.78 -7.29
C ASP A 41 5.25 -3.37 -6.69
N LEU A 42 4.42 -2.41 -7.09
CA LEU A 42 4.49 -1.02 -6.65
C LEU A 42 3.58 -0.74 -5.46
N VAL A 43 4.18 -0.27 -4.37
CA VAL A 43 3.48 0.12 -3.14
C VAL A 43 3.90 1.52 -2.73
N VAL A 44 2.94 2.32 -2.27
CA VAL A 44 3.20 3.61 -1.64
C VAL A 44 2.73 3.60 -0.19
N SER A 45 3.46 4.29 0.67
CA SER A 45 3.22 4.35 2.11
C SER A 45 3.48 5.75 2.63
N GLY A 46 2.76 6.18 3.66
CA GLY A 46 2.91 7.50 4.27
C GLY A 46 3.07 7.39 5.78
N ASP A 47 3.86 8.30 6.37
CA ASP A 47 4.03 8.40 7.83
C ASP A 47 3.41 9.67 8.44
N ASP A 48 3.29 9.67 9.77
CA ASP A 48 2.76 10.80 10.54
C ASP A 48 3.70 12.03 10.62
N ASN A 49 4.85 11.98 9.93
CA ASN A 49 5.77 13.10 9.77
C ASN A 49 5.77 13.66 8.33
N GLY A 50 4.91 13.15 7.44
CA GLY A 50 4.77 13.65 6.07
C GLY A 50 5.80 13.09 5.07
N LEU A 51 6.40 11.94 5.37
CA LEU A 51 7.27 11.21 4.45
C LEU A 51 6.45 10.19 3.65
N LEU A 52 6.52 10.27 2.32
CA LEU A 52 5.98 9.29 1.39
C LEU A 52 7.09 8.31 1.00
N GLY A 53 6.90 7.01 1.28
CA GLY A 53 7.76 5.93 0.82
C GLY A 53 7.18 5.26 -0.43
N VAL A 54 8.02 5.01 -1.43
CA VAL A 54 7.69 4.31 -2.68
C VAL A 54 8.53 3.04 -2.76
N TRP A 55 7.90 1.92 -3.10
CA TRP A 55 8.48 0.58 -3.03
C TRP A 55 8.22 -0.20 -4.30
N GLN A 56 9.27 -0.75 -4.91
CA GLN A 56 9.15 -1.86 -5.86
C GLN A 56 9.57 -3.14 -5.13
N VAL A 57 8.59 -3.98 -4.84
CA VAL A 57 8.73 -5.14 -3.93
C VAL A 57 9.60 -6.23 -4.54
N GLU A 58 9.44 -6.53 -5.83
CA GLU A 58 10.21 -7.58 -6.52
C GLU A 58 11.71 -7.24 -6.57
N ASP A 59 12.04 -5.98 -6.87
CA ASP A 59 13.42 -5.51 -7.00
C ASP A 59 14.04 -5.03 -5.67
N ASN A 60 13.27 -5.05 -4.57
CA ASN A 60 13.65 -4.45 -3.28
C ASN A 60 14.17 -3.00 -3.41
N ARG A 61 13.57 -2.23 -4.32
CA ARG A 61 13.92 -0.81 -4.55
C ARG A 61 13.00 0.08 -3.76
N GLN A 62 13.60 1.10 -3.15
CA GLN A 62 12.90 2.01 -2.25
C GLN A 62 13.31 3.45 -2.50
N ALA A 63 12.35 4.36 -2.40
CA ALA A 63 12.56 5.80 -2.41
C ALA A 63 11.71 6.46 -1.34
N ALA A 64 12.11 7.65 -0.90
CA ALA A 64 11.29 8.46 -0.01
C ALA A 64 11.27 9.92 -0.45
N HIS A 65 10.09 10.52 -0.33
CA HIS A 65 9.80 11.88 -0.74
C HIS A 65 9.13 12.60 0.43
N ARG A 66 9.71 13.74 0.84
CA ARG A 66 9.08 14.62 1.82
C ARG A 66 8.05 15.49 1.10
N LEU A 67 6.80 15.44 1.53
CA LEU A 67 5.74 16.29 1.00
C LEU A 67 5.59 17.55 1.84
N ASP A 68 5.38 17.39 3.15
CA ASP A 68 5.30 18.47 4.13
C ASP A 68 5.70 17.96 5.53
N LYS A 69 5.58 18.80 6.56
CA LYS A 69 5.72 18.46 7.99
C LYS A 69 4.42 17.98 8.63
N THR A 70 3.33 17.93 7.87
CA THR A 70 2.05 17.37 8.31
C THR A 70 2.01 15.87 7.99
N GLY A 71 1.52 15.07 8.92
CA GLY A 71 1.37 13.64 8.73
C GLY A 71 0.43 13.31 7.56
N ILE A 72 0.80 12.28 6.79
CA ILE A 72 -0.08 11.71 5.76
C ILE A 72 -1.12 10.87 6.48
N THR A 73 -2.39 11.01 6.16
CA THR A 73 -3.49 10.25 6.78
C THR A 73 -4.19 9.33 5.80
N ALA A 74 -4.11 9.63 4.50
CA ALA A 74 -4.71 8.84 3.44
C ALA A 74 -3.86 8.83 2.18
N LEU A 75 -3.86 7.69 1.49
CA LEU A 75 -3.23 7.52 0.18
C LEU A 75 -4.20 6.78 -0.75
N ALA A 76 -4.28 7.22 -2.00
CA ALA A 76 -5.01 6.51 -3.05
C ALA A 76 -4.22 6.57 -4.36
N MET A 77 -3.72 5.42 -4.81
CA MET A 77 -3.13 5.29 -6.14
C MET A 77 -4.19 5.33 -7.23
N ALA A 78 -3.87 5.97 -8.35
CA ALA A 78 -4.74 5.99 -9.51
C ALA A 78 -4.82 4.58 -10.12
N PRO A 79 -6.03 4.06 -10.37
CA PRO A 79 -6.20 2.70 -10.91
C PRO A 79 -5.73 2.56 -12.36
N PHE A 80 -5.52 3.68 -13.07
CA PHE A 80 -5.09 3.72 -14.46
C PHE A 80 -3.68 4.30 -14.65
N SER A 81 -2.97 4.68 -13.57
CA SER A 81 -1.60 5.20 -13.66
C SER A 81 -0.78 4.92 -12.40
N ALA A 82 0.23 4.05 -12.52
CA ALA A 82 1.13 3.67 -11.43
C ALA A 82 1.95 4.85 -10.86
N GLY A 83 2.09 5.95 -11.61
CA GLY A 83 2.86 7.13 -11.19
C GLY A 83 2.03 8.23 -10.51
N LEU A 84 0.72 8.02 -10.30
CA LEU A 84 -0.17 9.04 -9.76
C LEU A 84 -0.80 8.57 -8.45
N THR A 85 -0.62 9.35 -7.39
CA THR A 85 -1.17 9.09 -6.06
C THR A 85 -1.77 10.37 -5.49
N ALA A 86 -3.01 10.28 -5.00
CA ALA A 86 -3.61 11.30 -4.16
C ALA A 86 -3.13 11.12 -2.71
N VAL A 87 -2.82 12.24 -2.04
CA VAL A 87 -2.33 12.28 -0.67
C VAL A 87 -3.21 13.24 0.14
N GLY A 88 -3.62 12.81 1.33
CA GLY A 88 -4.36 13.63 2.31
C GLY A 88 -3.95 13.30 3.73
#